data_AF-A0A8H5MN19-F1
#
_entry.id   AF-A0A8H5MN19-F1
#
_cell.length_a   1.000
_cell.length_b   1.000
_cell.length_c   1.000
_cell.angle_alpha   90.00
_cell.angle_beta   90.00
_cell.angle_gamma   90.00
#
_symmetry.space_group_name_H-M   'P 1'
#
loop_
_entity.id
_entity.type
_entity.pdbx_description
1 polymer ?
#
loop_
_entity_poly.entity_id
_entity_poly.type
_entity_poly.pdbx_seq_one_letter_code
_entity_poly.pdbx_strand_id
1 'polypeptide(L)'
;MVASTIAADAQRTNSLTKQLQERRLQANIKGQEIKSLDKQREIQRKRLELNEKETSIQQAEIDNAVEMEQWYQSKYTNEKLYGWMENTIRNVHYDLYQLASDLARRAQNAFRFEKGSSVQGFLRPGGYWDSSHDGLLAAQQLQADLRRMEAAYMERSSYDYEIVKNISLRQLNPEALLNLRANGTVTFDIPEVLYDFDFPGHYMRRIKSVSLSVPCVVGPYTGLNATLRLLQHRYRVSSVAASGEDYAEDGMASGHFRTDIVPITSVAISSGIQDSGVFELNFKDDRFQPFEGAGAIGSWSLELPTVVRSFDYSTISDVILHVRYTAVDGGPLLRSAANQAVQTFRSRVEGLSSEGPGLFAMFDLKNDFSSAWYAFRSGLASKTIAELDLSGFKDRFPYWALGKNITITSLSLVISGRVTKSKLVQKLFSITALGKGKDWDPVRLGNATMLTLSPLNTKLNETELEWKLKVSNEGGDFTALENVILILRYALG
;
A
#
# COMPACT_ATOMS: atom_id res chain seq x y z
N MET A 1 56.79 125.27 86.82
CA MET A 1 56.91 125.39 85.34
C MET A 1 57.77 124.29 84.71
N VAL A 2 58.85 123.82 85.36
CA VAL A 2 59.72 122.72 84.84
C VAL A 2 59.05 121.33 84.95
N ALA A 3 58.22 121.09 85.97
CA ALA A 3 57.53 119.80 86.13
C ALA A 3 56.42 119.55 85.08
N SER A 4 55.77 120.61 84.58
CA SER A 4 54.68 120.50 83.59
C SER A 4 55.18 120.23 82.17
N THR A 5 56.35 120.76 81.80
CA THR A 5 57.00 120.48 80.50
C THR A 5 57.57 119.06 80.46
N ILE A 6 58.20 118.60 81.55
CA ILE A 6 58.67 117.21 81.68
C ILE A 6 57.50 116.21 81.61
N ALA A 7 56.34 116.55 82.22
CA ALA A 7 55.14 115.72 82.13
C ALA A 7 54.54 115.66 80.70
N ALA A 8 54.56 116.78 79.96
CA ALA A 8 54.09 116.84 78.58
C ALA A 8 55.00 116.05 77.61
N ASP A 9 56.32 116.14 77.78
CA ASP A 9 57.29 115.34 77.00
C ASP A 9 57.21 113.85 77.35
N ALA A 10 56.97 113.50 78.62
CA ALA A 10 56.70 112.12 79.04
C ALA A 10 55.39 111.56 78.44
N GLN A 11 54.33 112.37 78.32
CA GLN A 11 53.10 111.98 77.64
C GLN A 11 53.28 111.80 76.13
N ARG A 12 54.03 112.69 75.48
CA ARG A 12 54.31 112.63 74.04
C ARG A 12 55.23 111.46 73.69
N THR A 13 56.24 111.19 74.51
CA THR A 13 57.07 109.99 74.35
C THR A 13 56.22 108.74 74.54
N ASN A 14 55.41 108.64 75.60
CA ASN A 14 54.53 107.49 75.82
C ASN A 14 53.51 107.27 74.69
N SER A 15 52.94 108.33 74.12
CA SER A 15 52.02 108.24 72.97
C SER A 15 52.72 107.75 71.70
N LEU A 16 53.93 108.24 71.41
CA LEU A 16 54.77 107.77 70.31
C LEU A 16 55.22 106.32 70.53
N THR A 17 55.56 105.92 71.76
CA THR A 17 55.91 104.53 72.10
C THR A 17 54.72 103.59 71.91
N LYS A 18 53.52 104.00 72.32
CA LYS A 18 52.27 103.25 72.07
C LYS A 18 51.97 103.15 70.57
N GLN A 19 52.11 104.24 69.83
CA GLN A 19 51.91 104.23 68.37
C GLN A 19 52.93 103.31 67.66
N LEU A 20 54.16 103.27 68.15
CA LEU A 20 55.21 102.38 67.65
C LEU A 20 54.94 100.92 68.01
N GLN A 21 54.46 100.63 69.23
CA GLN A 21 54.01 99.30 69.66
C GLN A 21 52.82 98.82 68.81
N GLU A 22 51.83 99.69 68.56
CA GLU A 22 50.67 99.40 67.71
C GLU A 22 51.09 99.10 66.27
N ARG A 23 51.96 99.92 65.66
CA ARG A 23 52.50 99.66 64.32
C ARG A 23 53.30 98.36 64.26
N ARG A 24 54.07 98.03 65.30
CA ARG A 24 54.79 96.75 65.40
C ARG A 24 53.82 95.58 65.51
N LEU A 25 52.75 95.71 66.31
CA LEU A 25 51.71 94.69 66.44
C LEU A 25 50.99 94.49 65.10
N GLN A 26 50.57 95.57 64.42
CA GLN A 26 49.96 95.50 63.10
C GLN A 26 50.90 94.87 62.06
N ALA A 27 52.19 95.24 62.05
CA ALA A 27 53.17 94.62 61.17
C ALA A 27 53.34 93.12 61.45
N ASN A 28 53.35 92.70 62.72
CA ASN A 28 53.42 91.29 63.10
C ASN A 28 52.15 90.51 62.69
N ILE A 29 50.95 91.10 62.88
CA ILE A 29 49.68 90.50 62.45
C ILE A 29 49.67 90.33 60.92
N LYS A 30 50.06 91.36 60.17
CA LYS A 30 50.18 91.28 58.71
C LYS A 30 51.23 90.27 58.27
N GLY A 31 52.36 90.17 58.98
CA GLY A 31 53.35 89.13 58.75
C GLY A 31 52.82 87.71 58.96
N GLN A 32 51.98 87.49 59.97
CA GLN A 32 51.31 86.20 60.21
C GLN A 32 50.21 85.91 59.17
N GLU A 33 49.44 86.93 58.76
CA GLU A 33 48.46 86.82 57.67
C GLU A 33 49.14 86.40 56.36
N ILE A 34 50.29 86.99 56.00
CA ILE A 34 51.06 86.62 54.81
C ILE A 34 51.49 85.15 54.88
N LYS A 35 52.03 84.69 56.02
CA LYS A 35 52.41 83.28 56.21
C LYS A 35 51.22 82.33 56.10
N SER A 36 50.05 82.72 56.62
CA SER A 36 48.81 81.95 56.50
C SER A 36 48.33 81.87 55.04
N LEU A 37 48.35 83.00 54.33
CA LEU A 37 48.00 83.06 52.90
C LEU A 37 48.93 82.21 52.04
N ASP A 38 50.24 82.20 52.32
CA ASP A 38 51.19 81.33 51.63
C ASP A 38 50.86 79.84 51.86
N LYS A 39 50.48 79.46 53.08
CA LYS A 39 50.02 78.08 53.36
C LYS A 39 48.71 77.76 52.65
N GLN A 40 47.77 78.69 52.57
CA GLN A 40 46.56 78.52 51.78
C GLN A 40 46.87 78.37 50.28
N ARG A 41 47.84 79.13 49.74
CA ARG A 41 48.30 78.98 48.35
C ARG A 41 48.91 77.60 48.09
N GLU A 42 49.72 77.07 49.02
CA GLU A 42 50.25 75.70 48.93
C GLU A 42 49.14 74.64 48.91
N ILE A 43 48.12 74.77 49.78
CA ILE A 43 46.97 73.86 49.80
C ILE A 43 46.22 73.90 48.46
N GLN A 44 45.96 75.09 47.91
CA GLN A 44 45.26 75.22 46.64
C GLN A 44 46.07 74.65 45.47
N ARG A 45 47.40 74.82 45.47
CA ARG A 45 48.28 74.16 44.49
C ARG A 45 48.17 72.63 44.56
N LYS A 46 48.12 72.05 45.77
CA LYS A 46 47.94 70.60 45.94
C LYS A 46 46.56 70.11 45.50
N ARG A 47 45.50 70.90 45.71
CA ARG A 47 44.17 70.60 45.16
C ARG A 47 44.14 70.64 43.64
N LEU A 48 44.84 71.59 43.03
CA LEU A 48 44.98 71.66 41.58
C LEU A 48 45.69 70.41 41.03
N GLU A 49 46.82 70.01 41.63
CA GLU A 49 47.55 68.78 41.27
C GLU A 49 46.68 67.51 41.44
N LEU A 50 45.86 67.43 42.50
CA LEU A 50 44.92 66.33 42.72
C LEU A 50 43.83 66.29 41.63
N ASN A 51 43.21 67.42 41.31
CA ASN A 51 42.18 67.52 40.27
C ASN A 51 42.75 67.18 38.88
N GLU A 52 43.99 67.60 38.59
CA GLU A 52 44.69 67.24 37.36
C GLU A 52 44.90 65.72 37.26
N LYS A 53 45.28 65.06 38.38
CA LYS A 53 45.38 63.60 38.44
C LYS A 53 44.03 62.91 38.31
N GLU A 54 42.98 63.44 38.94
CA GLU A 54 41.62 62.89 38.83
C GLU A 54 41.10 62.98 37.41
N THR A 55 41.35 64.09 36.71
CA THR A 55 41.02 64.25 35.30
C THR A 55 41.79 63.25 34.43
N SER A 56 43.08 63.02 34.73
CA SER A 56 43.88 62.00 34.01
C SER A 56 43.37 60.57 34.25
N ILE A 57 42.87 60.26 35.44
CA ILE A 57 42.28 58.94 35.74
C ILE A 57 40.96 58.78 34.98
N GLN A 58 40.08 59.80 35.03
CA GLN A 58 38.82 59.79 34.27
C GLN A 58 39.07 59.66 32.76
N GLN A 59 40.09 60.33 32.23
CA GLN A 59 40.45 60.18 30.82
C GLN A 59 40.90 58.75 30.50
N ALA A 60 41.73 58.14 31.35
CA ALA A 60 42.15 56.75 31.18
C ALA A 60 40.96 55.77 31.30
N GLU A 61 39.98 56.04 32.16
CA GLU A 61 38.75 55.26 32.25
C GLU A 61 37.90 55.36 30.97
N ILE A 62 37.79 56.55 30.40
CA ILE A 62 37.13 56.77 29.11
C ILE A 62 37.86 56.01 28.01
N ASP A 63 39.18 56.14 27.93
CA ASP A 63 39.99 55.48 26.90
C ASP A 63 39.86 53.95 27.01
N ASN A 64 39.94 53.38 28.22
CA ASN A 64 39.72 51.96 28.46
C ASN A 64 38.31 51.50 28.08
N ALA A 65 37.28 52.30 28.37
CA ALA A 65 35.90 51.99 28.00
C ALA A 65 35.71 51.98 26.47
N VAL A 66 36.33 52.92 25.76
CA VAL A 66 36.34 52.99 24.29
C VAL A 66 37.07 51.79 23.69
N GLU A 67 38.23 51.41 24.22
CA GLU A 67 38.95 50.21 23.76
C GLU A 67 38.12 48.94 23.99
N MET A 68 37.45 48.83 25.13
CA MET A 68 36.60 47.69 25.45
C MET A 68 35.39 47.59 24.51
N GLU A 69 34.75 48.72 24.20
CA GLU A 69 33.67 48.78 23.21
C GLU A 69 34.15 48.33 21.82
N GLN A 70 35.29 48.87 21.36
CA GLN A 70 35.89 48.50 20.08
C GLN A 70 36.20 47.00 20.02
N TRP A 71 36.70 46.42 21.11
CA TRP A 71 36.93 44.99 21.21
C TRP A 71 35.62 44.19 21.12
N TYR A 72 34.55 44.62 21.82
CA TYR A 72 33.24 43.95 21.73
C TYR A 72 32.62 44.01 20.34
N GLN A 73 32.85 45.09 19.58
CA GLN A 73 32.37 45.24 18.21
C GLN A 73 33.21 44.45 17.19
N SER A 74 34.53 44.39 17.38
CA SER A 74 35.48 43.79 16.44
C SER A 74 35.79 42.32 16.69
N LYS A 75 35.53 41.79 17.90
CA LYS A 75 35.75 40.37 18.21
C LYS A 75 34.98 39.48 17.24
N TYR A 76 35.54 38.30 16.98
CA TYR A 76 34.95 37.34 16.04
C TYR A 76 33.55 36.87 16.46
N THR A 77 33.36 36.54 17.74
CA THR A 77 32.07 36.13 18.32
C THR A 77 31.17 37.34 18.59
N ASN A 78 30.90 38.12 17.54
CA ASN A 78 30.04 39.28 17.56
C ASN A 78 28.60 38.91 17.19
N GLU A 79 27.71 39.90 17.28
CA GLU A 79 26.30 39.78 16.90
C GLU A 79 26.11 39.28 15.46
N LYS A 80 26.96 39.70 14.51
CA LYS A 80 26.86 39.28 13.11
C LYS A 80 27.09 37.78 12.94
N LEU A 81 28.07 37.21 13.66
CA LEU A 81 28.31 35.77 13.66
C LEU A 81 27.09 35.02 14.20
N TYR A 82 26.55 35.44 15.35
CA TYR A 82 25.39 34.78 15.95
C TYR A 82 24.13 34.93 15.09
N GLY A 83 23.90 36.09 14.48
CA GLY A 83 22.79 36.28 13.54
C GLY A 83 22.93 35.43 12.27
N TRP A 84 24.16 35.22 11.76
CA TRP A 84 24.39 34.28 10.67
C TRP A 84 24.15 32.83 11.09
N MET A 85 24.63 32.44 12.29
CA MET A 85 24.42 31.09 12.84
C MET A 85 22.93 30.82 13.06
N GLU A 86 22.19 31.76 13.66
CA GLU A 86 20.75 31.65 13.90
C GLU A 86 19.99 31.43 12.59
N ASN A 87 20.22 32.26 11.57
CA ASN A 87 19.57 32.12 10.27
C ASN A 87 19.88 30.76 9.62
N THR A 88 21.14 30.33 9.70
CA THR A 88 21.57 29.04 9.13
C THR A 88 20.92 27.87 9.87
N ILE A 89 20.92 27.89 11.20
CA ILE A 89 20.33 26.85 12.05
C ILE A 89 18.81 26.81 11.87
N ARG A 90 18.13 27.95 11.82
CA ARG A 90 16.67 28.01 11.62
C ARG A 90 16.26 27.39 10.29
N ASN A 91 17.00 27.66 9.22
CA ASN A 91 16.74 27.07 7.91
C ASN A 91 16.93 25.53 7.94
N VAL A 92 18.07 25.06 8.46
CA VAL A 92 18.36 23.62 8.59
C VAL A 92 17.35 22.92 9.50
N HIS A 93 16.93 23.56 10.60
CA HIS A 93 15.94 23.03 11.54
C HIS A 93 14.58 22.82 10.85
N TYR A 94 14.12 23.79 10.07
CA TYR A 94 12.87 23.65 9.32
C TYR A 94 12.94 22.56 8.25
N ASP A 95 14.03 22.49 7.49
CA ASP A 95 14.23 21.48 6.45
C ASP A 95 14.24 20.06 7.04
N LEU A 96 14.94 19.86 8.15
CA LEU A 96 14.97 18.58 8.87
C LEU A 96 13.61 18.22 9.47
N TYR A 97 12.86 19.21 9.98
CA TYR A 97 11.50 18.99 10.46
C TYR A 97 10.58 18.49 9.34
N GLN A 98 10.64 19.09 8.15
CA GLN A 98 9.82 18.66 7.01
C GLN A 98 10.16 17.21 6.60
N LEU A 99 11.44 16.89 6.50
CA LEU A 99 11.89 15.53 6.19
C LEU A 99 11.38 14.52 7.24
N ALA A 100 11.51 14.84 8.53
CA ALA A 100 11.06 13.98 9.62
C ALA A 100 9.54 13.80 9.63
N SER A 101 8.79 14.88 9.38
CA SER A 101 7.32 14.86 9.27
C SER A 101 6.85 13.98 8.11
N ASP A 102 7.51 14.06 6.95
CA ASP A 102 7.19 13.22 5.80
C ASP A 102 7.48 11.74 6.06
N LEU A 103 8.60 11.42 6.70
CA LEU A 103 8.91 10.05 7.12
C LEU A 103 7.90 9.52 8.14
N ALA A 104 7.50 10.34 9.12
CA ALA A 104 6.47 9.98 10.08
C ALA A 104 5.12 9.70 9.40
N ARG A 105 4.72 10.53 8.42
CA ARG A 105 3.51 10.29 7.63
C ARG A 105 3.57 8.99 6.83
N ARG A 106 4.73 8.66 6.25
CA ARG A 106 4.95 7.36 5.58
C ARG A 106 4.80 6.19 6.56
N ALA A 107 5.37 6.30 7.75
CA ALA A 107 5.22 5.29 8.80
C ALA A 107 3.75 5.12 9.22
N GLN A 108 3.00 6.22 9.40
CA GLN A 108 1.56 6.15 9.70
C GLN A 108 0.77 5.48 8.56
N ASN A 109 1.11 5.76 7.30
CA ASN A 109 0.45 5.12 6.16
C ASN A 109 0.77 3.63 6.07
N ALA A 110 2.01 3.22 6.33
CA ALA A 110 2.40 1.81 6.41
C ALA A 110 1.66 1.10 7.55
N PHE A 111 1.59 1.72 8.73
CA PHE A 111 0.83 1.21 9.87
C PHE A 111 -0.66 1.03 9.53
N ARG A 112 -1.29 2.03 8.89
CA ARG A 112 -2.68 1.94 8.42
C ARG A 112 -2.86 0.88 7.36
N PHE A 113 -1.88 0.68 6.49
CA PHE A 113 -1.93 -0.39 5.51
C PHE A 113 -1.85 -1.76 6.17
N GLU A 114 -0.99 -1.97 7.16
CA GLU A 114 -0.85 -3.26 7.86
C GLU A 114 -2.06 -3.59 8.75
N LYS A 115 -2.46 -2.67 9.64
CA LYS A 115 -3.58 -2.88 10.58
C LYS A 115 -4.95 -2.59 9.99
N GLY A 116 -4.99 -1.90 8.85
CA GLY A 116 -6.20 -1.44 8.18
C GLY A 116 -6.56 0.02 8.49
N SER A 117 -7.16 0.69 7.50
CA SER A 117 -7.52 2.11 7.49
C SER A 117 -8.54 2.57 8.54
N SER A 118 -9.11 1.66 9.34
CA SER A 118 -10.04 2.01 10.43
C SER A 118 -9.33 2.53 11.69
N VAL A 119 -8.00 2.37 11.78
CA VAL A 119 -7.23 2.88 12.91
C VAL A 119 -7.08 4.40 12.80
N GLN A 120 -7.39 5.12 13.88
CA GLN A 120 -7.24 6.57 13.95
C GLN A 120 -5.81 7.01 13.63
N GLY A 121 -5.67 8.20 13.03
CA GLY A 121 -4.35 8.80 12.83
C GLY A 121 -3.75 9.22 14.16
N PHE A 122 -2.51 8.85 14.41
CA PHE A 122 -1.75 9.28 15.59
C PHE A 122 -1.14 10.65 15.40
N LEU A 123 -0.72 11.00 14.17
CA LEU A 123 -0.09 12.28 13.88
C LEU A 123 -1.13 13.40 13.75
N ARG A 124 -0.75 14.60 14.23
CA ARG A 124 -1.59 15.80 14.15
C ARG A 124 -1.75 16.27 12.70
N PRO A 125 -2.98 16.48 12.19
CA PRO A 125 -3.21 16.93 10.82
C PRO A 125 -2.54 18.26 10.46
N GLY A 126 -2.46 19.19 11.43
CA GLY A 126 -1.82 20.50 11.25
C GLY A 126 -0.30 20.52 11.43
N GLY A 127 0.32 19.37 11.71
CA GLY A 127 1.74 19.28 12.04
C GLY A 127 2.07 19.71 13.49
N TYR A 128 3.37 19.87 13.75
CA TYR A 128 3.93 20.17 15.08
C TYR A 128 4.75 21.48 15.09
N TRP A 129 4.89 22.13 13.94
CA TRP A 129 5.68 23.35 13.82
C TRP A 129 4.92 24.56 14.36
N ASP A 130 5.51 25.24 15.33
CA ASP A 130 5.03 26.52 15.84
C ASP A 130 5.88 27.66 15.32
N SER A 131 5.34 28.46 14.39
CA SER A 131 6.06 29.59 13.81
C SER A 131 6.35 30.73 14.80
N SER A 132 5.63 30.81 15.92
CA SER A 132 5.84 31.89 16.91
C SER A 132 7.04 31.65 17.81
N HIS A 133 7.52 30.40 17.88
CA HIS A 133 8.66 29.98 18.70
C HIS A 133 9.68 29.18 17.87
N ASP A 134 9.85 29.50 16.58
CA ASP A 134 10.80 28.85 15.65
C ASP A 134 10.74 27.31 15.61
N GLY A 135 9.56 26.74 15.85
CA GLY A 135 9.35 25.29 15.87
C GLY A 135 10.07 24.57 17.00
N LEU A 136 10.44 25.28 18.08
CA LEU A 136 11.00 24.66 19.27
C LEU A 136 10.01 23.62 19.84
N LEU A 137 10.55 22.51 20.34
CA LEU A 137 9.80 21.37 20.88
C LEU A 137 8.95 20.56 19.88
N ALA A 138 8.91 20.92 18.60
CA ALA A 138 8.16 20.18 17.58
C ALA A 138 8.60 18.70 17.50
N ALA A 139 9.90 18.45 17.63
CA ALA A 139 10.48 17.11 17.58
C ALA A 139 10.01 16.22 18.75
N GLN A 140 9.95 16.77 19.97
CA GLN A 140 9.51 16.04 21.16
C GLN A 140 8.04 15.65 21.06
N GLN A 141 7.19 16.54 20.52
CA GLN A 141 5.78 16.25 20.30
C GLN A 141 5.59 15.18 19.22
N LEU A 142 6.30 15.28 18.10
CA LEU A 142 6.30 14.27 17.05
C LEU A 142 6.76 12.91 17.58
N GLN A 143 7.84 12.89 18.36
CA GLN A 143 8.37 11.67 18.96
C GLN A 143 7.37 11.01 19.92
N ALA A 144 6.65 11.79 20.73
CA ALA A 144 5.63 11.26 21.63
C ALA A 144 4.50 10.56 20.86
N ASP A 145 4.02 11.15 19.77
CA ASP A 145 2.96 10.54 18.95
C ASP A 145 3.46 9.31 18.17
N LEU A 146 4.73 9.30 17.74
CA LEU A 146 5.36 8.10 17.17
C LEU A 146 5.45 6.95 18.19
N ARG A 147 5.79 7.24 19.45
CA ARG A 147 5.79 6.22 20.52
C ARG A 147 4.39 5.68 20.82
N ARG A 148 3.36 6.53 20.74
CA ARG A 148 1.95 6.07 20.85
C ARG A 148 1.57 5.13 19.72
N MET A 149 1.97 5.47 18.49
CA MET A 149 1.76 4.62 17.32
C MET A 149 2.48 3.27 17.44
N GLU A 150 3.72 3.27 17.93
CA GLU A 150 4.48 2.06 18.21
C GLU A 150 3.82 1.19 19.30
N ALA A 151 3.37 1.80 20.40
CA ALA A 151 2.66 1.08 21.45
C ALA A 151 1.39 0.41 20.92
N ALA A 152 0.59 1.12 20.12
CA ALA A 152 -0.59 0.58 19.46
C ALA A 152 -0.28 -0.52 18.45
N TYR A 153 0.91 -0.51 17.83
CA TYR A 153 1.34 -1.60 16.95
C TYR A 153 1.68 -2.87 17.72
N MET A 154 2.32 -2.72 18.89
CA MET A 154 2.74 -3.80 19.77
C MET A 154 1.60 -4.39 20.62
N GLU A 155 0.54 -3.62 20.85
CA GLU A 155 -0.70 -4.16 21.41
C GLU A 155 -1.15 -5.37 20.58
N ARG A 156 -1.36 -6.52 21.26
CA ARG A 156 -1.53 -7.82 20.60
C ARG A 156 -2.59 -7.74 19.51
N SER A 157 -2.14 -7.88 18.26
CA SER A 157 -3.01 -8.21 17.14
C SER A 157 -3.72 -9.52 17.46
N SER A 158 -5.01 -9.61 17.16
CA SER A 158 -5.67 -10.91 17.03
C SER A 158 -4.85 -11.82 16.12
N TYR A 159 -4.85 -13.12 16.42
CA TYR A 159 -4.18 -14.11 15.57
C TYR A 159 -4.89 -14.18 14.21
N ASP A 160 -4.15 -13.90 13.15
CA ASP A 160 -4.63 -14.03 11.78
C ASP A 160 -4.40 -15.48 11.29
N TYR A 161 -5.38 -16.06 10.60
CA TYR A 161 -5.21 -17.35 9.96
C TYR A 161 -4.44 -17.22 8.65
N GLU A 162 -3.29 -17.87 8.55
CA GLU A 162 -2.53 -17.99 7.32
C GLU A 162 -3.04 -19.17 6.49
N ILE A 163 -3.56 -18.89 5.29
CA ILE A 163 -4.23 -19.88 4.45
C ILE A 163 -3.64 -19.85 3.03
N VAL A 164 -3.54 -21.03 2.41
CA VAL A 164 -3.15 -21.19 1.01
C VAL A 164 -4.34 -21.73 0.22
N LYS A 165 -4.78 -20.98 -0.81
CA LYS A 165 -5.81 -21.39 -1.76
C LYS A 165 -5.20 -21.54 -3.15
N ASN A 166 -5.44 -22.68 -3.78
CA ASN A 166 -5.09 -22.91 -5.17
C ASN A 166 -6.35 -22.77 -6.03
N ILE A 167 -6.31 -21.87 -7.01
CA ILE A 167 -7.45 -21.53 -7.86
C ILE A 167 -7.09 -21.88 -9.30
N SER A 168 -7.79 -22.87 -9.85
CA SER A 168 -7.64 -23.32 -11.23
C SER A 168 -8.56 -22.51 -12.15
N LEU A 169 -7.99 -21.89 -13.18
CA LEU A 169 -8.76 -21.17 -14.19
C LEU A 169 -9.67 -22.12 -14.97
N ARG A 170 -9.22 -23.36 -15.22
CA ARG A 170 -10.04 -24.42 -15.85
C ARG A 170 -11.33 -24.72 -15.07
N GLN A 171 -11.30 -24.66 -13.74
CA GLN A 171 -12.47 -24.90 -12.89
C GLN A 171 -13.30 -23.64 -12.68
N LEU A 172 -12.65 -22.48 -12.59
CA LEU A 172 -13.29 -21.19 -12.31
C LEU A 172 -14.02 -20.66 -13.55
N ASN A 173 -13.33 -20.57 -14.68
CA ASN A 173 -13.88 -20.07 -15.93
C ASN A 173 -13.13 -20.70 -17.12
N PRO A 174 -13.63 -21.83 -17.66
CA PRO A 174 -12.97 -22.51 -18.76
C PRO A 174 -13.02 -21.72 -20.07
N GLU A 175 -14.03 -20.87 -20.28
CA GLU A 175 -14.09 -20.00 -21.46
C GLU A 175 -12.96 -18.97 -21.44
N ALA A 176 -12.65 -18.41 -20.27
CA ALA A 176 -11.50 -17.54 -20.06
C ALA A 176 -10.18 -18.25 -20.43
N LEU A 177 -9.99 -19.50 -20.00
CA LEU A 177 -8.82 -20.29 -20.38
C LEU A 177 -8.71 -20.48 -21.90
N LEU A 178 -9.82 -20.75 -22.59
CA LEU A 178 -9.83 -20.89 -24.05
C LEU A 178 -9.55 -19.57 -24.76
N ASN A 179 -10.09 -18.46 -24.26
CA ASN A 179 -9.78 -17.12 -24.74
C ASN A 179 -8.29 -16.79 -24.59
N LEU A 180 -7.66 -17.20 -23.47
CA LEU A 180 -6.22 -17.07 -23.27
C LEU A 180 -5.43 -17.85 -24.35
N ARG A 181 -5.81 -19.09 -24.64
CA ARG A 181 -5.15 -19.90 -25.69
C ARG A 181 -5.30 -19.27 -27.08
N ALA A 182 -6.46 -18.70 -27.37
CA ALA A 182 -6.79 -18.11 -28.67
C ALA A 182 -6.13 -16.74 -28.87
N ASN A 183 -6.32 -15.82 -27.92
CA ASN A 183 -5.98 -14.41 -28.06
C ASN A 183 -4.65 -14.04 -27.36
N GLY A 184 -4.23 -14.84 -26.37
CA GLY A 184 -3.06 -14.55 -25.55
C GLY A 184 -3.33 -13.60 -24.38
N THR A 185 -4.53 -13.05 -24.25
CA THR A 185 -4.93 -12.18 -23.14
C THR A 185 -6.27 -12.61 -22.57
N VAL A 186 -6.44 -12.48 -21.26
CA VAL A 186 -7.70 -12.83 -20.59
C VAL A 186 -7.89 -12.03 -19.30
N THR A 187 -9.15 -11.71 -19.00
CA THR A 187 -9.58 -11.20 -17.70
C THR A 187 -10.49 -12.21 -17.01
N PHE A 188 -10.32 -12.39 -15.71
CA PHE A 188 -11.18 -13.28 -14.91
C PHE A 188 -11.35 -12.76 -13.49
N ASP A 189 -12.49 -13.09 -12.90
CA ASP A 189 -12.87 -12.64 -11.56
C ASP A 189 -12.84 -13.80 -10.57
N ILE A 190 -12.28 -13.53 -9.38
CA ILE A 190 -12.27 -14.46 -8.26
C ILE A 190 -13.33 -13.99 -7.25
N PRO A 191 -14.51 -14.65 -7.18
CA PRO A 191 -15.57 -14.26 -6.27
C PRO A 191 -15.32 -14.72 -4.83
N GLU A 192 -15.98 -14.07 -3.86
CA GLU A 192 -15.88 -14.39 -2.43
C GLU A 192 -16.25 -15.85 -2.13
N VAL A 193 -17.26 -16.37 -2.82
CA VAL A 193 -17.83 -17.71 -2.63
C VAL A 193 -16.76 -18.82 -2.76
N LEU A 194 -15.70 -18.61 -3.57
CA LEU A 194 -14.61 -19.59 -3.69
C LEU A 194 -13.84 -19.79 -2.39
N TYR A 195 -13.71 -18.74 -1.58
CA TYR A 195 -13.05 -18.78 -0.29
C TYR A 195 -13.99 -19.32 0.79
N ASP A 196 -15.30 -19.07 0.66
CA ASP A 196 -16.32 -19.59 1.57
C ASP A 196 -16.50 -21.11 1.45
N PHE A 197 -16.20 -21.70 0.29
CA PHE A 197 -16.19 -23.15 0.14
C PHE A 197 -15.20 -23.86 1.08
N ASP A 198 -14.09 -23.21 1.41
CA ASP A 198 -13.06 -23.80 2.28
C ASP A 198 -13.30 -23.40 3.73
N PHE A 199 -13.46 -22.09 3.98
CA PHE A 199 -13.60 -21.53 5.31
C PHE A 199 -14.77 -20.53 5.36
N PRO A 200 -16.01 -21.03 5.56
CA PRO A 200 -17.17 -20.17 5.69
C PRO A 200 -17.10 -19.35 6.99
N GLY A 201 -17.43 -18.06 6.90
CA GLY A 201 -17.41 -17.14 8.03
C GLY A 201 -16.06 -16.49 8.32
N HIS A 202 -15.06 -16.68 7.47
CA HIS A 202 -13.83 -15.88 7.54
C HIS A 202 -14.04 -14.54 6.83
N TYR A 203 -13.54 -13.47 7.43
CA TYR A 203 -13.57 -12.12 6.86
C TYR A 203 -12.17 -11.49 6.91
N MET A 204 -12.04 -10.26 6.41
CA MET A 204 -10.76 -9.54 6.31
C MET A 204 -9.69 -10.33 5.54
N ARG A 205 -10.10 -10.98 4.44
CA ARG A 205 -9.23 -11.82 3.61
C ARG A 205 -8.25 -10.95 2.81
N ARG A 206 -6.99 -10.90 3.23
CA ARG A 206 -5.94 -10.08 2.62
C ARG A 206 -4.81 -10.93 2.07
N ILE A 207 -4.42 -10.68 0.83
CA ILE A 207 -3.36 -11.39 0.14
C ILE A 207 -2.02 -11.07 0.80
N LYS A 208 -1.20 -12.11 1.01
CA LYS A 208 0.20 -12.02 1.39
C LYS A 208 1.13 -12.26 0.21
N SER A 209 0.80 -13.21 -0.66
CA SER A 209 1.50 -13.40 -1.93
C SER A 209 0.63 -14.16 -2.91
N VAL A 210 0.87 -13.95 -4.19
CA VAL A 210 0.29 -14.74 -5.27
C VAL A 210 1.43 -15.31 -6.10
N SER A 211 1.35 -16.58 -6.42
CA SER A 211 2.23 -17.22 -7.40
C SER A 211 1.43 -17.91 -8.49
N LEU A 212 1.98 -17.95 -9.70
CA LEU A 212 1.33 -18.56 -10.85
C LEU A 212 2.06 -19.83 -11.28
N SER A 213 1.29 -20.88 -11.51
CA SER A 213 1.75 -22.08 -12.21
C SER A 213 0.94 -22.24 -13.49
N VAL A 214 1.62 -22.40 -14.63
CA VAL A 214 0.99 -22.61 -15.93
C VAL A 214 1.52 -23.91 -16.52
N PRO A 215 0.87 -25.05 -16.25
CA PRO A 215 1.26 -26.32 -16.85
C PRO A 215 1.03 -26.26 -18.36
N CYS A 216 2.12 -26.31 -19.12
CA CYS A 216 2.14 -26.25 -20.58
C CYS A 216 3.36 -26.99 -21.14
N VAL A 217 3.35 -27.25 -22.45
CA VAL A 217 4.48 -27.90 -23.13
C VAL A 217 5.34 -26.81 -23.76
N VAL A 218 6.46 -26.51 -23.11
CA VAL A 218 7.47 -25.56 -23.60
C VAL A 218 8.75 -26.28 -24.02
N GLY A 219 9.42 -25.77 -25.05
CA GLY A 219 10.71 -26.28 -25.49
C GLY A 219 11.84 -25.96 -24.48
N PRO A 220 12.99 -26.65 -24.57
CA PRO A 220 14.13 -26.34 -23.71
C PRO A 220 14.60 -24.90 -23.90
N TYR A 221 15.02 -24.25 -22.81
CA TYR A 221 15.47 -22.84 -22.77
C TYR A 221 14.43 -21.79 -23.20
N THR A 222 13.15 -22.17 -23.33
CA THR A 222 12.06 -21.23 -23.63
C THR A 222 11.31 -20.91 -22.34
N GLY A 223 11.34 -19.65 -21.91
CA GLY A 223 10.58 -19.19 -20.73
C GLY A 223 9.10 -18.96 -21.04
N LEU A 224 8.27 -19.03 -20.00
CA LEU A 224 6.87 -18.62 -20.05
C LEU A 224 6.80 -17.14 -19.65
N ASN A 225 6.85 -16.27 -20.65
CA ASN A 225 6.77 -14.83 -20.43
C ASN A 225 5.30 -14.43 -20.33
N ALA A 226 4.84 -14.01 -19.16
CA ALA A 226 3.48 -13.50 -18.98
C ALA A 226 3.46 -12.31 -18.02
N THR A 227 2.46 -11.44 -18.13
CA THR A 227 2.20 -10.38 -17.16
C THR A 227 0.89 -10.67 -16.45
N LEU A 228 0.94 -10.82 -15.12
CA LEU A 228 -0.24 -10.95 -14.27
C LEU A 228 -0.50 -9.59 -13.61
N ARG A 229 -1.72 -9.07 -13.74
CA ARG A 229 -2.13 -7.78 -13.18
C ARG A 229 -3.42 -7.92 -12.39
N LEU A 230 -3.47 -7.28 -11.23
CA LEU A 230 -4.66 -7.08 -10.42
C LEU A 230 -5.34 -5.78 -10.85
N LEU A 231 -6.52 -5.87 -11.45
CA LEU A 231 -7.28 -4.72 -11.96
C LEU A 231 -8.09 -4.07 -10.84
N GLN A 232 -8.82 -4.89 -10.10
CA GLN A 232 -9.67 -4.47 -9.00
C GLN A 232 -9.57 -5.51 -7.89
N HIS A 233 -9.67 -5.06 -6.64
CA HIS A 233 -9.73 -5.95 -5.49
C HIS A 233 -10.61 -5.37 -4.42
N ARG A 234 -11.18 -6.22 -3.58
CA ARG A 234 -11.91 -5.83 -2.39
C ARG A 234 -11.89 -6.97 -1.38
N TYR A 235 -12.24 -6.66 -0.14
CA TYR A 235 -12.43 -7.67 0.89
C TYR A 235 -13.45 -7.21 1.91
N ARG A 236 -14.08 -8.18 2.58
CA ARG A 236 -15.08 -7.94 3.60
C ARG A 236 -14.44 -7.47 4.91
N VAL A 237 -14.90 -6.34 5.46
CA VAL A 237 -14.43 -5.77 6.72
C VAL A 237 -15.43 -6.02 7.86
N SER A 238 -16.72 -6.16 7.56
CA SER A 238 -17.75 -6.46 8.55
C SER A 238 -17.82 -7.95 8.88
N SER A 239 -17.92 -8.28 10.17
CA SER A 239 -18.25 -9.63 10.64
C SER A 239 -19.75 -9.85 10.84
N VAL A 240 -20.57 -8.82 10.61
CA VAL A 240 -22.02 -8.85 10.85
C VAL A 240 -22.73 -9.15 9.54
N ALA A 241 -23.51 -10.23 9.52
CA ALA A 241 -24.49 -10.55 8.49
C ALA A 241 -25.66 -11.31 9.14
N ALA A 242 -26.89 -10.86 8.91
CA ALA A 242 -28.10 -11.44 9.50
C ALA A 242 -28.67 -12.61 8.69
N SER A 243 -28.46 -12.62 7.38
CA SER A 243 -28.97 -13.65 6.45
C SER A 243 -28.00 -13.90 5.30
N GLY A 244 -28.22 -14.98 4.54
CA GLY A 244 -27.46 -15.24 3.30
C GLY A 244 -27.64 -14.18 2.20
N GLU A 245 -28.77 -13.46 2.19
CA GLU A 245 -29.03 -12.36 1.24
C GLU A 245 -28.22 -11.11 1.60
N ASP A 246 -28.20 -10.76 2.90
CA ASP A 246 -27.37 -9.69 3.47
C ASP A 246 -25.87 -9.99 3.26
N TYR A 247 -25.48 -11.26 3.41
CA TYR A 247 -24.13 -11.70 3.09
C TYR A 247 -23.78 -11.54 1.60
N ALA A 248 -24.72 -11.84 0.70
CA ALA A 248 -24.53 -11.77 -0.75
C ALA A 248 -24.68 -10.36 -1.33
N GLU A 249 -25.04 -9.36 -0.52
CA GLU A 249 -25.23 -7.99 -0.98
C GLU A 249 -23.90 -7.38 -1.46
N ASP A 250 -23.80 -7.13 -2.77
CA ASP A 250 -22.52 -6.91 -3.44
C ASP A 250 -22.10 -5.43 -3.54
N GLY A 251 -22.84 -4.53 -2.89
CA GLY A 251 -22.66 -3.09 -3.01
C GLY A 251 -21.61 -2.52 -2.07
N MET A 252 -20.68 -1.70 -2.59
CA MET A 252 -19.77 -0.88 -1.76
C MET A 252 -20.52 0.08 -0.82
N ALA A 253 -21.77 0.42 -1.16
CA ALA A 253 -22.65 1.26 -0.36
C ALA A 253 -23.08 0.63 0.98
N SER A 254 -23.02 -0.71 1.09
CA SER A 254 -23.32 -1.44 2.33
C SER A 254 -22.28 -1.20 3.43
N GLY A 255 -21.09 -0.71 3.06
CA GLY A 255 -19.96 -0.56 3.99
C GLY A 255 -19.34 -1.90 4.43
N HIS A 256 -19.82 -3.04 3.91
CA HIS A 256 -19.27 -4.36 4.24
C HIS A 256 -17.93 -4.63 3.54
N PHE A 257 -17.69 -4.00 2.40
CA PHE A 257 -16.48 -4.17 1.59
C PHE A 257 -15.60 -2.93 1.60
N ARG A 258 -14.28 -3.14 1.51
CA ARG A 258 -13.30 -2.07 1.36
C ARG A 258 -12.27 -2.40 0.29
N THR A 259 -11.74 -1.36 -0.33
CA THR A 259 -10.57 -1.39 -1.21
C THR A 259 -9.47 -0.51 -0.61
N ASP A 260 -8.25 -1.03 -0.52
CA ASP A 260 -7.07 -0.26 -0.13
C ASP A 260 -6.14 -0.04 -1.34
N ILE A 261 -5.30 0.99 -1.29
CA ILE A 261 -4.28 1.23 -2.33
C ILE A 261 -3.14 0.23 -2.12
N VAL A 262 -2.87 -0.58 -3.14
CA VAL A 262 -1.82 -1.61 -3.11
C VAL A 262 -0.58 -1.08 -3.83
N PRO A 263 0.63 -1.18 -3.25
CA PRO A 263 1.85 -0.64 -3.86
C PRO A 263 2.21 -1.28 -5.22
N ILE A 264 2.03 -2.59 -5.34
CA ILE A 264 2.44 -3.38 -6.51
C ILE A 264 1.26 -4.21 -6.98
N THR A 265 0.71 -3.88 -8.15
CA THR A 265 -0.49 -4.50 -8.74
C THR A 265 -0.21 -5.34 -9.98
N SER A 266 1.05 -5.55 -10.35
CA SER A 266 1.41 -6.40 -11.48
C SER A 266 2.77 -7.05 -11.30
N VAL A 267 2.91 -8.27 -11.85
CA VAL A 267 4.17 -9.02 -11.88
C VAL A 267 4.43 -9.59 -13.27
N ALA A 268 5.71 -9.74 -13.59
CA ALA A 268 6.16 -10.51 -14.75
C ALA A 268 6.50 -11.93 -14.32
N ILE A 269 6.08 -12.89 -15.13
CA ILE A 269 6.25 -14.32 -14.92
C ILE A 269 7.19 -14.82 -16.01
N SER A 270 8.10 -15.71 -15.63
CA SER A 270 9.15 -16.21 -16.53
C SER A 270 9.35 -17.72 -16.43
N SER A 271 9.22 -18.30 -15.24
CA SER A 271 9.42 -19.75 -15.02
C SER A 271 8.13 -20.55 -15.26
N GLY A 272 6.98 -19.97 -14.94
CA GLY A 272 5.67 -20.62 -15.07
C GLY A 272 5.41 -21.76 -14.06
N ILE A 273 6.28 -21.95 -13.05
CA ILE A 273 6.11 -22.96 -12.00
C ILE A 273 6.19 -22.26 -10.64
N GLN A 274 5.06 -22.10 -9.96
CA GLN A 274 4.95 -21.37 -8.68
C GLN A 274 5.69 -20.03 -8.67
N ASP A 275 5.60 -19.31 -9.79
CA ASP A 275 6.32 -18.05 -9.99
C ASP A 275 5.58 -16.90 -9.32
N SER A 276 6.18 -16.28 -8.30
CA SER A 276 5.65 -15.08 -7.64
C SER A 276 6.04 -13.78 -8.33
N GLY A 277 6.81 -13.83 -9.41
CA GLY A 277 7.32 -12.68 -10.15
C GLY A 277 8.40 -11.88 -9.43
N VAL A 278 9.02 -12.50 -8.42
CA VAL A 278 10.22 -12.04 -7.72
C VAL A 278 11.24 -13.17 -7.73
N PHE A 279 12.54 -12.84 -7.71
CA PHE A 279 13.60 -13.84 -7.75
C PHE A 279 13.60 -14.75 -6.52
N GLU A 280 13.35 -14.18 -5.34
CA GLU A 280 13.23 -14.91 -4.08
C GLU A 280 12.06 -14.34 -3.28
N LEU A 281 11.09 -15.20 -2.94
CA LEU A 281 9.95 -14.81 -2.12
C LEU A 281 10.34 -14.84 -0.64
N ASN A 282 10.70 -13.68 -0.09
CA ASN A 282 11.11 -13.53 1.30
C ASN A 282 10.09 -12.71 2.11
N PHE A 283 9.39 -13.36 3.04
CA PHE A 283 8.42 -12.71 3.93
C PHE A 283 9.05 -11.87 5.05
N LYS A 284 10.38 -11.88 5.19
CA LYS A 284 11.13 -11.04 6.13
C LYS A 284 11.77 -9.82 5.46
N ASP A 285 11.52 -9.58 4.18
CA ASP A 285 11.96 -8.35 3.51
C ASP A 285 11.21 -7.15 4.09
N ASP A 286 11.87 -6.01 4.18
CA ASP A 286 11.29 -4.75 4.67
C ASP A 286 10.30 -4.15 3.65
N ARG A 287 10.28 -4.66 2.42
CA ARG A 287 9.41 -4.22 1.33
C ARG A 287 8.20 -5.14 1.19
N PHE A 288 7.05 -4.51 0.93
CA PHE A 288 5.84 -5.25 0.58
C PHE A 288 6.03 -6.07 -0.68
N GLN A 289 5.54 -7.31 -0.63
CA GLN A 289 5.55 -8.21 -1.76
C GLN A 289 4.48 -7.84 -2.80
N PRO A 290 4.59 -8.32 -4.05
CA PRO A 290 3.55 -8.08 -5.05
C PRO A 290 2.18 -8.54 -4.58
N PHE A 291 1.16 -7.70 -4.79
CA PHE A 291 -0.23 -7.92 -4.35
C PHE A 291 -0.43 -8.01 -2.83
N GLU A 292 0.61 -7.81 -2.03
CA GLU A 292 0.47 -7.85 -0.57
C GLU A 292 -0.52 -6.78 -0.10
N GLY A 293 -1.36 -7.15 0.86
CA GLY A 293 -2.36 -6.29 1.46
C GLY A 293 -3.62 -6.06 0.61
N ALA A 294 -3.63 -6.52 -0.65
CA ALA A 294 -4.82 -6.53 -1.50
C ALA A 294 -5.91 -7.46 -0.93
N GLY A 295 -7.16 -7.19 -1.24
CA GLY A 295 -8.27 -8.08 -0.94
C GLY A 295 -8.24 -9.37 -1.76
N ALA A 296 -8.70 -10.47 -1.18
CA ALA A 296 -8.72 -11.77 -1.84
C ALA A 296 -9.74 -11.85 -3.00
N ILE A 297 -10.80 -11.02 -2.96
CA ILE A 297 -11.77 -10.89 -4.05
C ILE A 297 -11.18 -9.93 -5.06
N GLY A 298 -11.09 -10.32 -6.33
CA GLY A 298 -10.51 -9.41 -7.32
C GLY A 298 -10.66 -9.86 -8.76
N SER A 299 -10.50 -8.87 -9.63
CA SER A 299 -10.46 -9.00 -11.08
C SER A 299 -9.02 -9.01 -11.55
N TRP A 300 -8.63 -10.06 -12.24
CA TRP A 300 -7.25 -10.30 -12.68
C TRP A 300 -7.17 -10.25 -14.20
N SER A 301 -6.05 -9.74 -14.73
CA SER A 301 -5.67 -9.83 -16.14
C SER A 301 -4.41 -10.66 -16.27
N LEU A 302 -4.40 -11.61 -17.20
CA LEU A 302 -3.21 -12.36 -17.58
C LEU A 302 -2.93 -12.14 -19.07
N GLU A 303 -1.73 -11.67 -19.37
CA GLU A 303 -1.32 -11.27 -20.71
C GLU A 303 -0.04 -12.03 -21.12
N LEU A 304 -0.12 -12.78 -22.21
CA LEU A 304 0.99 -13.45 -22.90
C LEU A 304 1.37 -12.65 -24.16
N PRO A 305 2.63 -12.70 -24.63
CA PRO A 305 3.05 -12.09 -25.89
C PRO A 305 2.17 -12.54 -27.07
N THR A 306 1.59 -11.59 -27.78
CA THR A 306 0.66 -11.87 -28.90
C THR A 306 1.31 -11.81 -30.27
N VAL A 307 2.31 -10.94 -30.44
CA VAL A 307 3.01 -10.72 -31.73
C VAL A 307 3.92 -11.89 -32.08
N VAL A 308 4.78 -12.30 -31.14
CA VAL A 308 5.66 -13.45 -31.27
C VAL A 308 5.34 -14.42 -30.14
N ARG A 309 4.61 -15.49 -30.47
CA ARG A 309 4.32 -16.56 -29.53
C ARG A 309 5.57 -17.42 -29.37
N SER A 310 6.15 -17.42 -28.17
CA SER A 310 7.38 -18.17 -27.87
C SER A 310 7.18 -19.69 -27.89
N PHE A 311 5.94 -20.13 -27.64
CA PHE A 311 5.52 -21.53 -27.71
C PHE A 311 4.05 -21.61 -28.14
N ASP A 312 3.55 -22.81 -28.37
CA ASP A 312 2.15 -23.02 -28.73
C ASP A 312 1.23 -22.94 -27.49
N TYR A 313 0.44 -21.87 -27.40
CA TYR A 313 -0.52 -21.65 -26.31
C TYR A 313 -1.64 -22.69 -26.27
N SER A 314 -1.87 -23.45 -27.35
CA SER A 314 -2.84 -24.56 -27.33
C SER A 314 -2.47 -25.64 -26.29
N THR A 315 -1.19 -25.73 -25.92
CA THR A 315 -0.66 -26.71 -24.97
C THR A 315 -0.89 -26.35 -23.50
N ILE A 316 -1.36 -25.13 -23.20
CA ILE A 316 -1.62 -24.68 -21.82
C ILE A 316 -2.79 -25.48 -21.26
N SER A 317 -2.55 -26.43 -20.36
CA SER A 317 -3.62 -27.28 -19.83
C SER A 317 -4.48 -26.56 -18.80
N ASP A 318 -3.86 -25.70 -17.99
CA ASP A 318 -4.53 -24.91 -16.95
C ASP A 318 -3.67 -23.69 -16.56
N VAL A 319 -4.26 -22.78 -15.80
CA VAL A 319 -3.57 -21.67 -15.13
C VAL A 319 -3.98 -21.72 -13.66
N ILE A 320 -3.00 -21.94 -12.78
CA ILE A 320 -3.23 -22.14 -11.34
C ILE A 320 -2.65 -20.95 -10.59
N LEU A 321 -3.52 -20.23 -9.89
CA LEU A 321 -3.12 -19.18 -8.96
C LEU A 321 -3.00 -19.78 -7.57
N HIS A 322 -1.82 -19.66 -6.97
CA HIS A 322 -1.54 -20.00 -5.60
C HIS A 322 -1.62 -18.73 -4.76
N VAL A 323 -2.78 -18.49 -4.16
CA VAL A 323 -3.07 -17.32 -3.33
C VAL A 323 -2.80 -17.67 -1.87
N ARG A 324 -1.78 -17.02 -1.28
CA ARG A 324 -1.55 -17.05 0.16
C ARG A 324 -2.18 -15.82 0.77
N TYR A 325 -3.08 -15.99 1.72
CA TYR A 325 -3.83 -14.88 2.32
C TYR A 325 -3.98 -15.06 3.83
N THR A 326 -4.21 -13.96 4.52
CA THR A 326 -4.60 -13.93 5.94
C THR A 326 -6.08 -13.67 6.09
N ALA A 327 -6.71 -14.22 7.13
CA ALA A 327 -8.12 -13.98 7.43
C ALA A 327 -8.42 -14.06 8.94
N VAL A 328 -9.58 -13.54 9.35
CA VAL A 328 -10.05 -13.52 10.74
C VAL A 328 -11.38 -14.29 10.86
N ASP A 329 -11.63 -14.98 11.99
CA ASP A 329 -12.92 -15.65 12.25
C ASP A 329 -14.01 -14.62 12.58
N GLY A 330 -15.08 -14.57 11.79
CA GLY A 330 -16.26 -13.75 12.05
C GLY A 330 -17.28 -14.41 12.98
N GLY A 331 -17.02 -15.65 13.42
CA GLY A 331 -17.87 -16.37 14.37
C GLY A 331 -19.05 -17.12 13.71
N PRO A 332 -19.90 -17.76 14.53
CA PRO A 332 -20.91 -18.70 14.04
C PRO A 332 -22.03 -18.05 13.22
N LEU A 333 -22.39 -16.80 13.51
CA LEU A 333 -23.44 -16.08 12.78
C LEU A 333 -23.02 -15.83 11.33
N LEU A 334 -21.83 -15.25 11.11
CA LEU A 334 -21.29 -15.02 9.78
C LEU A 334 -21.09 -16.32 9.01
N ARG A 335 -20.64 -17.38 9.69
CA ARG A 335 -20.51 -18.71 9.11
C ARG A 335 -21.83 -19.26 8.60
N SER A 336 -22.91 -19.07 9.35
CA SER A 336 -24.25 -19.52 8.96
C SER A 336 -24.77 -18.77 7.73
N ALA A 337 -24.57 -17.45 7.68
CA ALA A 337 -24.93 -16.61 6.55
C ALA A 337 -24.11 -16.95 5.29
N ALA A 338 -22.79 -17.13 5.42
CA ALA A 338 -21.91 -17.55 4.33
C ALA A 338 -22.31 -18.93 3.78
N ASN A 339 -22.66 -19.88 4.66
CA ASN A 339 -23.15 -21.20 4.22
C ASN A 339 -24.47 -21.10 3.45
N GLN A 340 -25.39 -20.23 3.86
CA GLN A 340 -26.63 -19.97 3.10
C GLN A 340 -26.31 -19.37 1.72
N ALA A 341 -25.42 -18.38 1.64
CA ALA A 341 -25.01 -17.80 0.36
C ALA A 341 -24.35 -18.83 -0.56
N VAL A 342 -23.51 -19.72 -0.01
CA VAL A 342 -22.90 -20.84 -0.74
C VAL A 342 -23.95 -21.84 -1.23
N GLN A 343 -24.96 -22.15 -0.42
CA GLN A 343 -26.07 -23.01 -0.83
C GLN A 343 -26.85 -22.37 -1.97
N THR A 344 -27.22 -21.10 -1.86
CA THR A 344 -27.91 -20.35 -2.91
C THR A 344 -27.08 -20.30 -4.20
N PHE A 345 -25.76 -20.10 -4.11
CA PHE A 345 -24.87 -20.13 -5.26
C PHE A 345 -24.83 -21.51 -5.95
N ARG A 346 -24.83 -22.60 -5.16
CA ARG A 346 -24.86 -23.98 -5.66
C ARG A 346 -26.18 -24.35 -6.32
N SER A 347 -27.30 -23.91 -5.73
CA SER A 347 -28.65 -24.19 -6.18
C SER A 347 -29.16 -23.20 -7.22
N ARG A 348 -28.38 -22.15 -7.57
CA ARG A 348 -28.74 -21.16 -8.58
C ARG A 348 -28.81 -21.83 -9.95
N VAL A 349 -30.02 -22.27 -10.30
CA VAL A 349 -30.43 -22.74 -11.63
C VAL A 349 -31.10 -21.60 -12.42
N GLU A 350 -31.43 -20.48 -11.77
CA GLU A 350 -32.24 -19.42 -12.36
C GLU A 350 -31.44 -18.35 -13.10
N GLY A 351 -31.91 -18.02 -14.31
CA GLY A 351 -31.35 -16.99 -15.17
C GLY A 351 -30.55 -17.59 -16.30
N LEU A 352 -31.21 -17.74 -17.44
CA LEU A 352 -30.71 -18.16 -18.75
C LEU A 352 -29.70 -17.20 -19.38
N SER A 353 -28.94 -16.50 -18.55
CA SER A 353 -27.87 -15.60 -18.93
C SER A 353 -26.52 -16.30 -18.76
N SER A 354 -25.75 -16.28 -19.83
CA SER A 354 -24.35 -16.67 -19.93
C SER A 354 -23.41 -15.80 -19.08
N GLU A 355 -23.93 -14.79 -18.41
CA GLU A 355 -23.15 -13.82 -17.63
C GLU A 355 -23.33 -14.04 -16.13
N GLY A 356 -22.31 -14.62 -15.51
CA GLY A 356 -22.17 -14.77 -14.07
C GLY A 356 -21.34 -15.98 -13.65
N PRO A 357 -20.69 -15.96 -12.47
CA PRO A 357 -19.93 -17.09 -11.97
C PRO A 357 -20.86 -18.30 -11.77
N GLY A 358 -20.51 -19.42 -12.41
CA GLY A 358 -21.21 -20.70 -12.30
C GLY A 358 -20.24 -21.82 -11.96
N LEU A 359 -20.76 -23.02 -11.74
CA LEU A 359 -19.92 -24.21 -11.60
C LEU A 359 -19.66 -24.78 -12.98
N PHE A 360 -18.38 -24.97 -13.31
CA PHE A 360 -17.96 -25.47 -14.60
C PHE A 360 -17.13 -26.74 -14.46
N ALA A 361 -17.32 -27.66 -15.39
CA ALA A 361 -16.47 -28.82 -15.59
C ALA A 361 -16.00 -28.83 -17.04
N MET A 362 -14.70 -28.68 -17.26
CA MET A 362 -14.07 -28.74 -18.58
C MET A 362 -13.33 -30.07 -18.72
N PHE A 363 -13.59 -30.78 -19.81
CA PHE A 363 -12.95 -32.03 -20.20
C PHE A 363 -12.30 -31.88 -21.58
N ASP A 364 -11.01 -32.17 -21.66
CA ASP A 364 -10.28 -32.23 -22.91
C ASP A 364 -10.38 -33.65 -23.45
N LEU A 365 -11.20 -33.91 -24.47
CA LEU A 365 -11.51 -35.28 -24.87
C LEU A 365 -10.28 -36.02 -25.41
N LYS A 366 -9.33 -35.31 -26.02
CA LYS A 366 -8.08 -35.92 -26.50
C LYS A 366 -7.19 -36.40 -25.36
N ASN A 367 -7.10 -35.62 -24.29
CA ASN A 367 -6.18 -35.88 -23.18
C ASN A 367 -6.85 -36.70 -22.06
N ASP A 368 -8.07 -36.35 -21.67
CA ASP A 368 -8.80 -36.99 -20.57
C ASP A 368 -9.41 -38.35 -20.98
N PHE A 369 -9.76 -38.51 -22.26
CA PHE A 369 -10.38 -39.71 -22.83
C PHE A 369 -9.56 -40.29 -24.00
N SER A 370 -8.23 -40.36 -23.84
CA SER A 370 -7.29 -40.71 -24.91
C SER A 370 -7.61 -42.01 -25.67
N SER A 371 -8.03 -43.08 -24.99
CA SER A 371 -8.41 -44.36 -25.60
C SER A 371 -9.70 -44.26 -26.43
N ALA A 372 -10.74 -43.65 -25.86
CA ALA A 372 -12.00 -43.41 -26.55
C ALA A 372 -11.83 -42.43 -27.73
N TRP A 373 -10.96 -41.44 -27.57
CA TRP A 373 -10.60 -40.48 -28.62
C TRP A 373 -9.89 -41.16 -29.80
N TYR A 374 -8.94 -42.06 -29.54
CA TYR A 374 -8.27 -42.83 -30.60
C TYR A 374 -9.26 -43.69 -31.37
N ALA A 375 -10.14 -44.41 -30.67
CA ALA A 375 -11.20 -45.21 -31.28
C ALA A 375 -12.15 -44.33 -32.12
N PHE A 376 -12.56 -43.18 -31.59
CA PHE A 376 -13.40 -42.21 -32.28
C PHE A 376 -12.75 -41.67 -33.56
N ARG A 377 -11.46 -41.27 -33.51
CA ARG A 377 -10.70 -40.79 -34.67
C ARG A 377 -10.54 -41.87 -35.75
N SER A 378 -10.29 -43.12 -35.35
CA SER A 378 -10.24 -44.24 -36.29
C SER A 378 -11.61 -44.50 -36.93
N GLY A 379 -12.69 -44.37 -36.15
CA GLY A 379 -14.07 -44.54 -36.62
C GLY A 379 -14.53 -43.44 -37.57
N LEU A 380 -14.08 -42.20 -37.37
CA LEU A 380 -14.32 -41.07 -38.28
C LEU A 380 -13.79 -41.33 -39.69
N ALA A 381 -12.69 -42.07 -39.83
CA ALA A 381 -12.11 -42.42 -41.13
C ALA A 381 -12.84 -43.57 -41.84
N SER A 382 -13.56 -44.42 -41.10
CA SER A 382 -14.13 -45.67 -41.63
C SER A 382 -15.66 -45.78 -41.60
N LYS A 383 -16.36 -44.96 -40.79
CA LYS A 383 -17.80 -45.03 -40.56
C LYS A 383 -18.49 -43.71 -40.95
N THR A 384 -19.75 -43.81 -41.39
CA THR A 384 -20.63 -42.65 -41.64
C THR A 384 -21.03 -41.93 -40.36
N ILE A 385 -21.11 -42.64 -39.22
CA ILE A 385 -21.32 -42.05 -37.89
C ILE A 385 -20.25 -42.60 -36.96
N ALA A 386 -19.46 -41.71 -36.38
CA ALA A 386 -18.50 -42.04 -35.33
C ALA A 386 -19.08 -41.68 -33.97
N GLU A 387 -18.86 -42.55 -32.97
CA GLU A 387 -19.35 -42.36 -31.62
C GLU A 387 -18.17 -42.33 -30.64
N LEU A 388 -18.17 -41.36 -29.74
CA LEU A 388 -17.23 -41.28 -28.62
C LEU A 388 -18.01 -41.48 -27.32
N ASP A 389 -17.61 -42.50 -26.56
CA ASP A 389 -18.20 -42.80 -25.26
C ASP A 389 -17.67 -41.82 -24.20
N LEU A 390 -18.59 -41.08 -23.57
CA LEU A 390 -18.33 -40.13 -22.50
C LEU A 390 -18.79 -40.66 -21.14
N SER A 391 -19.27 -41.91 -21.02
CA SER A 391 -19.80 -42.48 -19.78
C SER A 391 -18.97 -42.19 -18.50
N GLY A 392 -17.63 -42.16 -18.63
CA GLY A 392 -16.69 -41.90 -17.52
C GLY A 392 -16.49 -40.45 -17.07
N PHE A 393 -17.18 -39.43 -17.62
CA PHE A 393 -17.00 -38.07 -17.10
C PHE A 393 -17.68 -37.85 -15.73
N LYS A 394 -18.65 -38.70 -15.36
CA LYS A 394 -19.34 -38.63 -14.05
C LYS A 394 -18.36 -38.75 -12.88
N ASP A 395 -17.34 -39.61 -13.02
CA ASP A 395 -16.32 -39.86 -11.99
C ASP A 395 -15.23 -38.78 -11.94
N ARG A 396 -15.22 -37.87 -12.92
CA ARG A 396 -14.20 -36.83 -13.06
C ARG A 396 -14.68 -35.44 -12.60
N PHE A 397 -15.89 -35.36 -12.05
CA PHE A 397 -16.33 -34.14 -11.39
C PHE A 397 -15.53 -33.87 -10.12
N PRO A 398 -15.39 -32.60 -9.71
CA PRO A 398 -14.78 -32.26 -8.44
C PRO A 398 -15.48 -32.94 -7.25
N TYR A 399 -14.73 -33.26 -6.19
CA TYR A 399 -15.22 -34.02 -5.03
C TYR A 399 -16.50 -33.45 -4.39
N TRP A 400 -16.62 -32.13 -4.34
CA TRP A 400 -17.78 -31.41 -3.79
C TRP A 400 -19.07 -31.54 -4.60
N ALA A 401 -18.97 -32.03 -5.84
CA ALA A 401 -20.08 -32.37 -6.73
C ALA A 401 -20.36 -33.88 -6.79
N LEU A 402 -19.38 -34.74 -6.45
CA LEU A 402 -19.56 -36.20 -6.43
C LEU A 402 -20.65 -36.61 -5.43
N GLY A 403 -21.52 -37.54 -5.84
CA GLY A 403 -22.61 -38.07 -5.01
C GLY A 403 -23.83 -37.15 -4.86
N LYS A 404 -23.83 -35.96 -5.47
CA LYS A 404 -24.97 -35.03 -5.47
C LYS A 404 -25.80 -35.12 -6.74
N ASN A 405 -26.97 -34.48 -6.72
CA ASN A 405 -27.80 -34.34 -7.92
C ASN A 405 -27.26 -33.21 -8.80
N ILE A 406 -26.51 -33.58 -9.84
CA ILE A 406 -25.94 -32.65 -10.81
C ILE A 406 -26.98 -32.37 -11.90
N THR A 407 -27.39 -31.12 -12.05
CA THR A 407 -28.20 -30.63 -13.19
C THR A 407 -27.30 -29.86 -14.14
N ILE A 408 -27.24 -30.27 -15.40
CA ILE A 408 -26.49 -29.56 -16.44
C ILE A 408 -27.37 -28.45 -17.00
N THR A 409 -26.88 -27.22 -16.91
CA THR A 409 -27.58 -25.99 -17.32
C THR A 409 -27.13 -25.48 -18.68
N SER A 410 -25.87 -25.71 -19.05
CA SER A 410 -25.38 -25.51 -20.41
C SER A 410 -24.27 -26.49 -20.76
N LEU A 411 -24.13 -26.75 -22.06
CA LEU A 411 -23.07 -27.58 -22.62
C LEU A 411 -22.44 -26.85 -23.79
N SER A 412 -21.12 -26.68 -23.77
CA SER A 412 -20.37 -26.10 -24.88
C SER A 412 -19.34 -27.08 -25.40
N LEU A 413 -19.33 -27.30 -26.71
CA LEU A 413 -18.31 -28.07 -27.41
C LEU A 413 -17.38 -27.12 -28.15
N VAL A 414 -16.10 -27.17 -27.84
CA VAL A 414 -15.08 -26.35 -28.49
C VAL A 414 -14.26 -27.24 -29.40
N ILE A 415 -14.42 -27.03 -30.69
CA ILE A 415 -13.82 -27.84 -31.73
C ILE A 415 -12.61 -27.09 -32.29
N SER A 416 -11.44 -27.73 -32.22
CA SER A 416 -10.18 -27.22 -32.75
C SER A 416 -9.79 -28.03 -34.00
N GLY A 417 -9.52 -27.33 -35.11
CA GLY A 417 -9.10 -27.93 -36.39
C GLY A 417 -9.51 -27.09 -37.60
N ARG A 418 -8.95 -27.38 -38.78
CA ARG A 418 -9.30 -26.70 -40.05
C ARG A 418 -10.64 -27.19 -40.63
N VAL A 419 -11.71 -27.13 -39.84
CA VAL A 419 -13.07 -27.49 -40.29
C VAL A 419 -13.76 -26.23 -40.83
N THR A 420 -14.16 -26.22 -42.10
CA THR A 420 -14.74 -25.04 -42.76
C THR A 420 -16.11 -24.66 -42.18
N LYS A 421 -16.36 -23.36 -41.98
CA LYS A 421 -17.58 -22.76 -41.38
C LYS A 421 -18.90 -23.28 -41.97
N SER A 422 -18.93 -23.65 -43.25
CA SER A 422 -20.11 -24.16 -43.96
C SER A 422 -20.47 -25.61 -43.64
N LYS A 423 -19.63 -26.33 -42.88
CA LYS A 423 -19.79 -27.75 -42.56
C LYS A 423 -20.00 -28.02 -41.06
N LEU A 424 -20.08 -27.00 -40.21
CA LEU A 424 -20.43 -27.13 -38.79
C LEU A 424 -21.92 -26.85 -38.62
N VAL A 425 -22.77 -27.66 -39.29
CA VAL A 425 -24.23 -27.55 -39.21
C VAL A 425 -24.73 -28.52 -38.13
N GLN A 426 -25.73 -28.10 -37.36
CA GLN A 426 -26.39 -28.81 -36.23
C GLN A 426 -26.63 -30.32 -36.43
N LYS A 427 -26.79 -30.79 -37.68
CA LYS A 427 -27.03 -32.20 -38.02
C LYS A 427 -25.82 -33.12 -37.81
N LEU A 428 -24.61 -32.56 -37.67
CA LEU A 428 -23.38 -33.34 -37.68
C LEU A 428 -22.88 -33.69 -36.28
N PHE A 429 -23.27 -32.96 -35.23
CA PHE A 429 -22.91 -33.26 -33.83
C PHE A 429 -24.16 -33.46 -32.99
N SER A 430 -24.28 -34.62 -32.34
CA SER A 430 -25.37 -34.88 -31.39
C SER A 430 -24.83 -35.60 -30.16
N ILE A 431 -25.32 -35.22 -28.98
CA ILE A 431 -25.11 -35.97 -27.75
C ILE A 431 -26.39 -36.74 -27.47
N THR A 432 -26.28 -38.06 -27.39
CA THR A 432 -27.46 -38.96 -27.32
C THR A 432 -28.36 -38.63 -26.13
N ALA A 433 -27.76 -38.24 -24.99
CA ALA A 433 -28.44 -37.79 -23.78
C ALA A 433 -29.22 -36.45 -23.91
N LEU A 434 -28.97 -35.63 -24.92
CA LEU A 434 -29.58 -34.29 -25.07
C LEU A 434 -30.69 -34.21 -26.15
N GLY A 435 -30.97 -35.32 -26.84
CA GLY A 435 -31.98 -35.38 -27.92
C GLY A 435 -31.55 -34.73 -29.24
N LYS A 436 -32.32 -34.93 -30.32
CA LYS A 436 -32.01 -34.51 -31.70
C LYS A 436 -32.54 -33.11 -32.11
N GLY A 437 -32.93 -32.24 -31.17
CA GLY A 437 -33.78 -31.08 -31.49
C GLY A 437 -33.36 -29.71 -30.95
N LYS A 438 -32.11 -29.52 -30.51
CA LYS A 438 -31.64 -28.21 -30.02
C LYS A 438 -30.58 -27.62 -30.94
N ASP A 439 -30.79 -26.36 -31.27
CA ASP A 439 -29.92 -25.58 -32.16
C ASP A 439 -28.64 -25.17 -31.42
N TRP A 440 -27.50 -25.47 -32.02
CA TRP A 440 -26.19 -25.04 -31.53
C TRP A 440 -25.92 -23.60 -31.95
N ASP A 441 -25.46 -22.77 -31.01
CA ASP A 441 -25.00 -21.42 -31.29
C ASP A 441 -23.49 -21.40 -31.54
N PRO A 442 -23.02 -21.13 -32.79
CA PRO A 442 -21.60 -21.13 -33.11
C PRO A 442 -20.95 -19.78 -32.82
N VAL A 443 -20.03 -19.76 -31.85
CA VAL A 443 -19.17 -18.62 -31.52
C VAL A 443 -17.73 -18.92 -31.92
N ARG A 444 -17.04 -17.96 -32.55
CA ARG A 444 -15.63 -18.12 -32.93
C ARG A 444 -14.72 -17.77 -31.76
N LEU A 445 -13.74 -18.64 -31.49
CA LEU A 445 -12.68 -18.48 -30.50
C LEU A 445 -11.32 -18.67 -31.18
N GLY A 446 -10.82 -17.61 -31.82
CA GLY A 446 -9.60 -17.68 -32.63
C GLY A 446 -9.71 -18.72 -33.74
N ASN A 447 -8.91 -19.79 -33.63
CA ASN A 447 -8.88 -20.91 -34.59
C ASN A 447 -9.87 -22.04 -34.26
N ALA A 448 -10.57 -21.95 -33.11
CA ALA A 448 -11.57 -22.92 -32.67
C ALA A 448 -12.99 -22.37 -32.86
N THR A 449 -13.96 -23.27 -32.98
CA THR A 449 -15.38 -22.91 -32.97
C THR A 449 -16.03 -23.51 -31.72
N MET A 450 -16.63 -22.67 -30.89
CA MET A 450 -17.44 -23.07 -29.75
C MET A 450 -18.88 -23.21 -30.22
N LEU A 451 -19.48 -24.36 -29.96
CA LEU A 451 -20.87 -24.65 -30.16
C LEU A 451 -21.51 -24.75 -28.77
N THR A 452 -22.43 -23.86 -28.43
CA THR A 452 -23.09 -23.86 -27.12
C THR A 452 -24.54 -24.32 -27.24
N LEU A 453 -24.97 -25.15 -26.30
CA LEU A 453 -26.35 -25.54 -26.03
C LEU A 453 -26.75 -24.99 -24.66
N SER A 454 -27.62 -24.00 -24.67
CA SER A 454 -28.23 -23.39 -23.49
C SER A 454 -29.63 -22.89 -23.84
N PRO A 455 -30.66 -23.09 -23.01
CA PRO A 455 -30.68 -23.79 -21.71
C PRO A 455 -30.73 -25.30 -21.86
N LEU A 456 -30.05 -25.98 -20.94
CA LEU A 456 -30.26 -27.38 -20.60
C LEU A 456 -30.86 -27.48 -19.20
N ASN A 457 -31.59 -28.55 -18.95
CA ASN A 457 -32.10 -28.92 -17.63
C ASN A 457 -32.06 -30.45 -17.50
N THR A 458 -30.90 -31.01 -17.81
CA THR A 458 -30.72 -32.46 -17.86
C THR A 458 -30.02 -32.93 -16.59
N LYS A 459 -30.67 -33.85 -15.87
CA LYS A 459 -30.13 -34.44 -14.64
C LYS A 459 -29.14 -35.55 -15.00
N LEU A 460 -27.93 -35.47 -14.45
CA LEU A 460 -26.87 -36.42 -14.73
C LEU A 460 -27.18 -37.84 -14.21
N ASN A 461 -28.00 -37.95 -13.16
CA ASN A 461 -28.27 -39.18 -12.44
C ASN A 461 -29.42 -40.01 -13.05
N GLU A 462 -30.05 -39.55 -14.13
CA GLU A 462 -31.06 -40.36 -14.85
C GLU A 462 -30.37 -41.56 -15.53
N THR A 463 -30.77 -42.77 -15.15
CA THR A 463 -30.14 -44.05 -15.50
C THR A 463 -30.27 -44.44 -16.97
N GLU A 464 -31.04 -43.68 -17.76
CA GLU A 464 -31.35 -43.97 -19.18
C GLU A 464 -30.58 -43.09 -20.18
N LEU A 465 -29.74 -42.16 -19.71
CA LEU A 465 -29.05 -41.21 -20.58
C LEU A 465 -27.70 -41.75 -21.07
N GLU A 466 -27.64 -42.12 -22.35
CA GLU A 466 -26.38 -42.44 -23.03
C GLU A 466 -25.58 -41.16 -23.34
N TRP A 467 -24.47 -40.95 -22.63
CA TRP A 467 -23.55 -39.87 -22.95
C TRP A 467 -22.57 -40.31 -24.03
N LYS A 468 -23.02 -40.29 -25.28
CA LYS A 468 -22.18 -40.54 -26.45
C LYS A 468 -22.22 -39.33 -27.37
N LEU A 469 -21.03 -38.82 -27.73
CA LEU A 469 -20.89 -37.80 -28.76
C LEU A 469 -20.89 -38.50 -30.13
N LYS A 470 -21.94 -38.28 -30.92
CA LYS A 470 -22.05 -38.80 -32.28
C LYS A 470 -21.71 -37.71 -33.27
N VAL A 471 -20.78 -38.03 -34.17
CA VAL A 471 -20.40 -37.16 -35.28
C VAL A 471 -20.76 -37.85 -36.60
N SER A 472 -21.64 -37.24 -37.38
CA SER A 472 -21.97 -37.70 -38.72
C SER A 472 -20.93 -37.16 -39.72
N ASN A 473 -20.46 -38.03 -40.61
CA ASN A 473 -19.50 -37.72 -41.66
C ASN A 473 -20.19 -37.48 -43.02
N GLU A 474 -21.52 -37.27 -43.02
CA GLU A 474 -22.29 -36.97 -44.24
C GLU A 474 -21.98 -35.54 -44.74
N GLY A 475 -20.87 -35.38 -45.46
CA GLY A 475 -20.54 -34.16 -46.23
C GLY A 475 -19.33 -33.34 -45.77
N GLY A 476 -18.55 -33.79 -44.77
CA GLY A 476 -17.40 -33.02 -44.27
C GLY A 476 -16.16 -33.85 -43.95
N ASP A 477 -15.01 -33.47 -44.51
CA ASP A 477 -13.71 -34.04 -44.10
C ASP A 477 -13.38 -33.63 -42.66
N PHE A 478 -13.82 -34.45 -41.70
CA PHE A 478 -13.46 -34.33 -40.28
C PHE A 478 -12.09 -34.95 -39.97
N THR A 479 -11.32 -35.34 -40.99
CA THR A 479 -9.95 -35.84 -40.87
C THR A 479 -8.99 -34.81 -40.27
N ALA A 480 -9.31 -33.52 -40.40
CA ALA A 480 -8.56 -32.40 -39.82
C ALA A 480 -9.00 -32.01 -38.39
N LEU A 481 -9.80 -32.85 -37.70
CA LEU A 481 -10.18 -32.65 -36.31
C LEU A 481 -8.97 -32.89 -35.40
N GLU A 482 -8.52 -31.85 -34.70
CA GLU A 482 -7.35 -31.91 -33.83
C GLU A 482 -7.73 -32.21 -32.38
N ASN A 483 -8.74 -31.51 -31.87
CA ASN A 483 -9.24 -31.69 -30.50
C ASN A 483 -10.70 -31.26 -30.36
N VAL A 484 -11.41 -31.87 -29.40
CA VAL A 484 -12.74 -31.45 -28.94
C VAL A 484 -12.67 -31.28 -27.42
N ILE A 485 -13.06 -30.12 -26.94
CA ILE A 485 -13.16 -29.81 -25.51
C ILE A 485 -14.65 -29.71 -25.16
N LEU A 486 -15.04 -30.42 -24.12
CA LEU A 486 -16.38 -30.40 -23.56
C LEU A 486 -16.40 -29.52 -22.31
N ILE A 487 -17.24 -28.49 -22.29
CA ILE A 487 -17.49 -27.64 -21.13
C ILE A 487 -18.93 -27.87 -20.69
N LEU A 488 -19.11 -28.23 -19.42
CA LEU A 488 -20.40 -28.37 -18.78
C LEU A 488 -20.55 -27.27 -17.73
N ARG A 489 -21.61 -26.47 -17.83
CA ARG A 489 -22.09 -25.67 -16.71
C ARG A 489 -23.11 -26.49 -15.95
N TYR A 490 -22.97 -26.55 -14.64
CA TYR A 490 -23.85 -27.34 -13.80
C TYR A 490 -24.28 -26.60 -12.54
N ALA A 491 -25.39 -27.05 -11.97
CA ALA A 491 -25.84 -26.68 -10.64
C ALA A 491 -25.94 -27.94 -9.78
N LEU A 492 -25.87 -27.74 -8.46
CA LEU A 492 -25.97 -28.81 -7.48
C LEU A 492 -27.31 -28.65 -6.74
N GLY A 493 -28.18 -29.64 -6.90
CA GLY A 493 -29.44 -29.76 -6.16
C GLY A 493 -29.31 -30.53 -4.86
#